data_AF-A0A1H0YXL4-F1
#
_entry.id   AF-A0A1H0YXL4-F1
#
_cell.length_a   1.000
_cell.length_b   1.000
_cell.length_c   1.000
_cell.angle_alpha   90.00
_cell.angle_beta   90.00
_cell.angle_gamma   90.00
#
_symmetry.space_group_name_H-M   'P 1'
#
loop_
_entity.id
_entity.type
_entity.pdbx_description
1 polymer ?
#
loop_
_entity_poly.entity_id
_entity_poly.type
_entity_poly.pdbx_seq_one_letter_code
_entity_poly.pdbx_strand_id
1 'polypeptide(L)'
;MKKLFLGIIGVILLSACSNNGINEDNAEKSAKYINQKLSIANEVEERQEEYFNEIMNVYKIGEFTTVIPNKESGIEQINFSNVDKVDISKILELFEFPESESIDSLIENYYYDIASTGSYEANEEFVIYEDLGISTSVKSEVLLDVLGEKPFMLTVLYNEERFDEFK
;
A
#
# COMPACT_ATOMS: atom_id res chain seq x y z
N MET A 1 -4.81 -36.38 46.15
CA MET A 1 -3.57 -36.41 45.36
C MET A 1 -3.88 -36.05 43.91
N LYS A 2 -3.22 -35.02 43.38
CA LYS A 2 -3.03 -34.66 41.94
C LYS A 2 -4.29 -34.32 41.12
N LYS A 3 -4.33 -33.34 40.22
CA LYS A 3 -3.49 -32.17 39.87
C LYS A 3 -4.38 -31.30 38.95
N LEU A 4 -4.18 -29.99 39.02
CA LEU A 4 -4.51 -28.95 38.01
C LEU A 4 -4.29 -29.45 36.57
N PHE A 5 -5.03 -28.93 35.59
CA PHE A 5 -4.45 -28.18 34.48
C PHE A 5 -5.51 -27.35 33.74
N LEU A 6 -5.32 -26.03 33.79
CA LEU A 6 -5.91 -25.07 32.85
C LEU A 6 -5.41 -25.40 31.44
N GLY A 7 -6.30 -25.36 30.46
CA GLY A 7 -5.96 -25.28 29.05
C GLY A 7 -6.61 -24.05 28.45
N ILE A 8 -6.00 -22.89 28.69
CA ILE A 8 -6.21 -21.67 27.90
C ILE A 8 -5.76 -22.03 26.48
N ILE A 9 -6.70 -22.14 25.55
CA ILE A 9 -6.37 -22.19 24.12
C ILE A 9 -5.95 -20.78 23.77
N GLY A 10 -4.64 -20.54 23.87
CA GLY A 10 -4.01 -19.35 23.30
C GLY A 10 -4.16 -19.44 21.80
N VAL A 11 -4.91 -18.49 21.23
CA VAL A 11 -4.76 -18.12 19.83
C VAL A 11 -3.36 -17.55 19.72
N ILE A 12 -2.41 -18.38 19.27
CA ILE A 12 -1.11 -17.91 18.86
C ILE A 12 -1.37 -17.22 17.52
N LEU A 13 -1.43 -15.88 17.55
CA LEU A 13 -1.26 -15.04 16.38
C LEU A 13 0.02 -15.48 15.69
N LEU A 14 -0.13 -16.24 14.61
CA LEU A 14 0.91 -16.44 13.63
C LEU A 14 0.99 -15.11 12.86
N SER A 15 1.59 -14.09 13.47
CA SER A 15 2.20 -13.01 12.71
C SER A 15 3.41 -13.64 12.05
N ALA A 16 3.15 -14.34 10.93
CA ALA A 16 4.18 -14.81 10.04
C ALA A 16 5.07 -13.60 9.75
N CYS A 17 6.37 -13.78 9.94
CA CYS A 17 7.36 -12.84 9.46
C CYS A 17 7.27 -12.80 7.93
N SER A 18 6.29 -12.09 7.41
CA SER A 18 6.28 -11.59 6.04
C SER A 18 7.50 -10.70 5.94
N ASN A 19 8.52 -11.18 5.24
CA ASN A 19 9.82 -10.53 5.11
C ASN A 19 9.79 -9.47 3.99
N ASN A 20 8.59 -8.99 3.63
CA ASN A 20 8.38 -8.20 2.42
C ASN A 20 8.66 -6.72 2.70
N GLY A 21 9.94 -6.40 2.52
CA GLY A 21 10.49 -5.13 2.05
C GLY A 21 10.44 -3.92 2.99
N ILE A 22 9.33 -3.64 3.67
CA ILE A 22 9.09 -2.34 4.33
C ILE A 22 8.42 -2.44 5.71
N ASN A 23 8.01 -3.62 6.16
CA ASN A 23 7.43 -3.81 7.51
C ASN A 23 8.49 -3.82 8.62
N GLU A 24 9.19 -2.69 8.74
CA GLU A 24 10.06 -2.34 9.87
C GLU A 24 9.27 -2.39 11.20
N ASP A 25 9.95 -2.34 12.34
CA ASP A 25 9.33 -2.51 13.67
C ASP A 25 8.09 -1.61 13.94
N ASN A 26 7.95 -0.48 13.21
CA ASN A 26 6.76 0.38 13.25
C ASN A 26 6.62 1.27 12.00
N ALA A 27 5.44 1.87 11.83
CA ALA A 27 5.11 2.74 10.70
C ALA A 27 6.01 3.98 10.53
N GLU A 28 6.54 4.57 11.61
CA GLU A 28 7.47 5.70 11.51
C GLU A 28 8.79 5.28 10.84
N LYS A 29 9.34 4.14 11.26
CA LYS A 29 10.56 3.57 10.69
C LYS A 29 10.35 3.19 9.24
N SER A 30 9.23 2.58 8.91
CA SER A 30 8.84 2.28 7.53
C SER A 30 8.75 3.54 6.68
N ALA A 31 8.11 4.60 7.19
CA ALA A 31 8.04 5.88 6.48
C ALA A 31 9.44 6.48 6.24
N LYS A 32 10.33 6.45 7.24
CA LYS A 32 11.72 6.90 7.10
C LYS A 32 12.51 6.06 6.09
N TYR A 33 12.31 4.74 6.10
CA TYR A 33 12.94 3.81 5.17
C TYR A 33 12.50 4.08 3.73
N ILE A 34 11.18 4.19 3.50
CA ILE A 34 10.60 4.56 2.19
C ILE A 34 11.17 5.90 1.71
N ASN A 35 11.14 6.92 2.57
CA ASN A 35 11.63 8.26 2.25
C ASN A 35 13.10 8.24 1.80
N GLN A 36 13.94 7.48 2.53
CA GLN A 36 15.35 7.29 2.21
C GLN A 36 15.54 6.53 0.89
N LYS A 37 14.81 5.44 0.69
CA LYS A 37 14.99 4.54 -0.46
C LYS A 37 14.49 5.15 -1.76
N LEU A 38 13.36 5.85 -1.72
CA LEU A 38 12.82 6.58 -2.86
C LEU A 38 13.46 7.95 -3.05
N SER A 39 14.38 8.35 -2.15
CA SER A 39 15.06 9.66 -2.19
C SER A 39 14.08 10.84 -2.27
N ILE A 40 12.95 10.76 -1.55
CA ILE A 40 11.96 11.82 -1.51
C ILE A 40 12.53 12.94 -0.62
N ALA A 41 12.63 14.15 -1.14
CA ALA A 41 13.27 15.28 -0.45
C ALA A 41 12.36 15.95 0.59
N ASN A 42 11.55 15.16 1.31
CA ASN A 42 10.59 15.64 2.29
C ASN A 42 10.91 15.08 3.69
N GLU A 43 10.48 15.77 4.73
CA GLU A 43 10.51 15.22 6.09
C GLU A 43 9.36 14.23 6.30
N VAL A 44 9.57 13.27 7.21
CA VAL A 44 8.50 12.38 7.66
C VAL A 44 7.74 13.10 8.78
N GLU A 45 6.44 13.32 8.57
CA GLU A 45 5.58 14.00 9.54
C GLU A 45 4.56 13.03 10.14
N GLU A 46 4.41 13.05 11.47
CA GLU A 46 3.30 12.38 12.15
C GLU A 46 2.07 13.30 12.15
N ARG A 47 0.92 12.78 11.72
CA ARG A 47 -0.35 13.51 11.71
C ARG A 47 -1.48 12.67 12.28
N GLN A 48 -2.41 13.32 12.95
CA GLN A 48 -3.63 12.67 13.42
C GLN A 48 -4.72 12.81 12.35
N GLU A 49 -5.16 11.69 11.79
CA GLU A 49 -6.15 11.64 10.71
C GLU A 49 -7.20 10.56 10.98
N GLU A 50 -8.39 10.73 10.41
CA GLU A 50 -9.45 9.72 10.48
C GLU A 50 -9.27 8.71 9.34
N TYR A 51 -9.00 7.47 9.71
CA TYR A 51 -8.96 6.31 8.80
C TYR A 51 -9.79 5.19 9.43
N PHE A 52 -10.58 4.49 8.61
CA PHE A 52 -11.40 3.35 9.04
C PHE A 52 -12.37 3.67 10.20
N ASN A 53 -12.95 4.87 10.19
CA ASN A 53 -13.84 5.41 11.25
C ASN A 53 -13.14 5.59 12.60
N GLU A 54 -11.82 5.71 12.60
CA GLU A 54 -11.01 5.88 13.80
C GLU A 54 -9.98 6.98 13.60
N ILE A 55 -9.75 7.76 14.66
CA ILE A 55 -8.69 8.76 14.67
C ILE A 55 -7.38 8.07 15.06
N MET A 56 -6.38 8.11 14.19
CA MET A 56 -5.08 7.48 14.44
C MET A 56 -3.92 8.36 13.97
N ASN A 57 -2.72 8.08 14.49
CA ASN A 57 -1.51 8.74 14.03
C ASN A 57 -1.00 8.03 12.77
N VAL A 58 -0.89 8.77 11.67
CA VAL A 58 -0.32 8.32 10.39
C VAL A 58 0.98 9.05 10.11
N TYR A 59 1.82 8.48 9.26
CA TYR A 59 3.09 9.08 8.88
C TYR A 59 3.07 9.49 7.41
N LYS A 60 3.26 10.78 7.13
CA LYS A 60 3.27 11.34 5.78
C LYS A 60 4.68 11.64 5.31
N ILE A 61 4.94 11.37 4.03
CA ILE A 61 6.17 11.74 3.33
C ILE A 61 5.78 12.72 2.23
N GLY A 62 5.79 14.00 2.57
CA GLY A 62 5.16 15.03 1.73
C GLY A 62 3.65 14.81 1.57
N GLU A 63 3.09 15.34 0.48
CA GLU A 63 1.65 15.28 0.20
C GLU A 63 1.19 13.92 -0.36
N PHE A 64 2.12 13.14 -0.91
CA PHE A 64 1.82 12.06 -1.84
C PHE A 64 2.03 10.66 -1.28
N THR A 65 2.55 10.53 -0.07
CA THR A 65 2.78 9.21 0.53
C THR A 65 2.33 9.21 1.97
N THR A 66 1.56 8.19 2.35
CA THR A 66 1.03 8.00 3.70
C THR A 66 1.23 6.56 4.14
N VAL A 67 1.82 6.37 5.31
CA VAL A 67 1.96 5.07 5.99
C VAL A 67 0.99 5.03 7.16
N ILE A 68 0.05 4.09 7.11
CA ILE A 68 -1.00 3.91 8.09
C ILE A 68 -0.61 2.73 8.99
N PRO A 69 -0.44 2.93 10.31
CA PRO A 69 -0.09 1.84 11.21
C PRO A 69 -1.27 0.89 11.42
N ASN A 70 -0.96 -0.37 11.71
CA ASN A 70 -1.93 -1.30 12.26
C ASN A 70 -1.87 -1.22 13.81
N LYS A 71 -3.03 -1.27 14.47
CA LYS A 71 -3.14 -1.15 15.94
C LYS A 71 -2.49 -2.30 16.71
N GLU A 72 -2.42 -3.47 16.09
CA GLU A 72 -1.92 -4.69 16.71
C GLU A 72 -0.44 -4.92 16.37
N SER A 73 0.00 -4.64 15.13
CA SER A 73 1.42 -4.67 14.79
C SER A 73 1.76 -4.05 13.43
N GLY A 74 2.81 -3.21 13.39
CA GLY A 74 3.46 -2.80 12.14
C GLY A 74 2.67 -1.79 11.32
N ILE A 75 2.42 -2.15 10.06
CA ILE A 75 1.75 -1.32 9.06
C ILE A 75 0.42 -1.98 8.68
N GLU A 76 -0.62 -1.17 8.52
CA GLU A 76 -1.91 -1.57 7.96
C GLU A 76 -1.87 -1.41 6.43
N GLN A 77 -1.47 -0.23 5.99
CA GLN A 77 -1.57 0.19 4.60
C GLN A 77 -0.54 1.28 4.29
N ILE A 78 -0.03 1.29 3.06
CA ILE A 78 0.81 2.35 2.51
C ILE A 78 0.16 2.86 1.23
N ASN A 79 -0.07 4.16 1.17
CA ASN A 79 -0.63 4.84 0.01
C ASN A 79 0.43 5.68 -0.66
N PHE A 80 0.62 5.48 -1.96
CA PHE A 80 1.37 6.33 -2.86
C PHE A 80 0.41 6.94 -3.85
N SER A 81 0.30 8.26 -3.86
CA SER A 81 -0.57 9.04 -4.75
C SER A 81 0.27 9.87 -5.69
N ASN A 82 -0.27 10.17 -6.87
CA ASN A 82 0.41 11.06 -7.81
C ASN A 82 1.82 10.55 -8.20
N VAL A 83 1.91 9.24 -8.47
CA VAL A 83 3.14 8.58 -8.91
C VAL A 83 3.14 8.40 -10.42
N ASP A 84 4.33 8.44 -11.03
CA ASP A 84 4.50 8.08 -12.44
C ASP A 84 4.86 6.60 -12.60
N LYS A 85 4.78 6.09 -13.83
CA LYS A 85 5.07 4.68 -14.14
C LYS A 85 6.47 4.23 -13.67
N VAL A 86 7.47 5.11 -13.81
CA VAL A 86 8.85 4.78 -13.45
C VAL A 86 8.98 4.65 -11.94
N ASP A 87 8.34 5.54 -11.18
CA ASP A 87 8.36 5.51 -9.73
C ASP A 87 7.55 4.33 -9.15
N ILE A 88 6.44 3.92 -9.78
CA ILE A 88 5.69 2.71 -9.39
C ILE A 88 6.59 1.48 -9.42
N SER A 89 7.37 1.30 -10.49
CA SER A 89 8.25 0.13 -10.63
C SER A 89 9.28 0.10 -9.51
N LYS A 90 9.92 1.24 -9.21
CA LYS A 90 10.84 1.36 -8.08
C LYS A 90 10.17 1.10 -6.73
N ILE A 91 8.94 1.57 -6.54
CA ILE A 91 8.20 1.32 -5.30
C ILE A 91 7.96 -0.17 -5.14
N LEU A 92 7.52 -0.87 -6.19
CA LEU A 92 7.25 -2.30 -6.15
C LEU A 92 8.52 -3.14 -5.96
N GLU A 93 9.66 -2.71 -6.51
CA GLU A 93 10.97 -3.28 -6.21
C GLU A 93 11.31 -3.19 -4.70
N LEU A 94 10.92 -2.12 -4.01
CA LEU A 94 11.14 -1.99 -2.55
C LEU A 94 10.35 -3.01 -1.74
N PHE A 95 9.24 -3.50 -2.27
CA PHE A 95 8.42 -4.55 -1.63
C PHE A 95 8.83 -5.96 -2.10
N GLU A 96 9.93 -6.09 -2.84
CA GLU A 96 10.38 -7.34 -3.45
C GLU A 96 9.29 -7.99 -4.33
N PHE A 97 8.36 -7.18 -4.85
CA PHE A 97 7.34 -7.66 -5.77
C PHE A 97 8.05 -8.14 -7.03
N PRO A 98 7.74 -9.35 -7.54
CA PRO A 98 8.46 -9.93 -8.64
C PRO A 98 8.27 -9.02 -9.84
N GLU A 99 9.37 -8.45 -10.34
CA GLU A 99 9.42 -7.83 -11.65
C GLU A 99 8.83 -8.84 -12.63
N SER A 100 7.58 -8.62 -13.01
CA SER A 100 6.87 -9.51 -13.90
C SER A 100 5.88 -8.68 -14.68
N GLU A 101 5.63 -9.15 -15.89
CA GLU A 101 4.81 -8.57 -16.94
C GLU A 101 3.41 -8.08 -16.49
N SER A 102 2.98 -8.36 -15.26
CA SER A 102 1.74 -7.89 -14.66
C SER A 102 1.66 -6.37 -14.53
N ILE A 103 2.71 -5.66 -14.06
CA ILE A 103 2.67 -4.19 -13.87
C ILE A 103 2.73 -3.45 -15.22
N ASP A 104 3.53 -3.96 -16.16
CA ASP A 104 3.55 -3.40 -17.51
C ASP A 104 2.23 -3.69 -18.24
N SER A 105 1.67 -4.90 -18.11
CA SER A 105 0.34 -5.24 -18.63
C SER A 105 -0.77 -4.42 -17.98
N LEU A 106 -0.69 -4.18 -16.67
CA LEU A 106 -1.57 -3.31 -15.89
C LEU A 106 -1.62 -1.90 -16.50
N ILE A 107 -0.44 -1.33 -16.74
CA ILE A 107 -0.32 0.01 -17.29
C ILE A 107 -0.69 0.03 -18.78
N GLU A 108 -0.34 -0.99 -19.56
CA GLU A 108 -0.67 -1.08 -20.99
C GLU A 108 -2.17 -1.31 -21.24
N ASN A 109 -2.81 -2.20 -20.49
CA ASN A 109 -4.26 -2.44 -20.56
C ASN A 109 -5.05 -1.18 -20.22
N TYR A 110 -4.56 -0.38 -19.26
CA TYR A 110 -5.17 0.89 -18.90
C TYR A 110 -5.23 1.89 -20.06
N TYR A 111 -4.12 2.09 -20.78
CA TYR A 111 -4.08 3.00 -21.93
C TYR A 111 -5.01 2.52 -23.07
N TYR A 112 -5.22 1.21 -23.19
CA TYR A 112 -6.09 0.62 -24.22
C TYR A 112 -7.58 0.85 -23.95
N ASP A 113 -8.02 0.78 -22.69
CA ASP A 113 -9.44 0.98 -22.33
C ASP A 113 -9.89 2.43 -22.48
N ILE A 114 -9.06 3.41 -22.11
CA ILE A 114 -9.38 4.84 -22.32
C ILE A 114 -9.58 5.12 -23.82
N ALA A 115 -8.67 4.61 -24.65
CA ALA A 115 -8.69 4.87 -26.09
C ALA A 115 -9.88 4.20 -26.80
N SER A 116 -10.42 3.11 -26.25
CA SER A 116 -11.44 2.28 -26.91
C SER A 116 -12.86 2.49 -26.40
N THR A 117 -13.06 2.86 -25.13
CA THR A 117 -14.39 2.93 -24.52
C THR A 117 -14.85 4.36 -24.21
N GLY A 118 -13.92 5.31 -24.04
CA GLY A 118 -14.24 6.66 -23.56
C GLY A 118 -14.90 6.69 -22.18
N SER A 119 -14.95 5.56 -21.46
CA SER A 119 -15.43 5.45 -20.09
C SER A 119 -14.26 5.42 -19.13
N TYR A 120 -14.22 6.41 -18.24
CA TYR A 120 -13.30 6.48 -17.10
C TYR A 120 -13.89 5.72 -15.91
N GLU A 121 -14.18 4.43 -16.08
CA GLU A 121 -14.30 3.60 -14.89
C GLU A 121 -12.92 3.60 -14.24
N ALA A 122 -12.86 3.79 -12.91
CA ALA A 122 -11.61 3.68 -12.19
C ALA A 122 -11.11 2.25 -12.39
N ASN A 123 -10.18 2.08 -13.32
CA ASN A 123 -9.51 0.81 -13.56
C ASN A 123 -8.60 0.59 -12.35
N GLU A 124 -9.20 0.02 -11.33
CA GLU A 124 -8.53 -0.53 -10.19
C GLU A 124 -8.23 -1.99 -10.50
N GLU A 125 -6.99 -2.38 -10.31
CA GLU A 125 -6.59 -3.78 -10.33
C GLU A 125 -5.93 -4.09 -9.00
N PHE A 126 -6.29 -5.25 -8.48
CA PHE A 126 -5.83 -5.74 -7.20
C PHE A 126 -5.18 -7.11 -7.36
N VAL A 127 -3.92 -7.19 -6.98
CA VAL A 127 -3.12 -8.41 -7.03
C VAL A 127 -2.69 -8.77 -5.61
N ILE A 128 -2.84 -10.04 -5.26
CA ILE A 128 -2.29 -10.58 -4.02
C ILE A 128 -0.94 -11.22 -4.35
N TYR A 129 0.11 -10.78 -3.65
CA TYR A 129 1.44 -11.36 -3.74
C TYR A 129 1.95 -11.69 -2.34
N GLU A 130 2.16 -12.99 -2.10
CA GLU A 130 2.39 -13.52 -0.75
C GLU A 130 1.31 -13.02 0.21
N ASP A 131 1.70 -12.34 1.29
CA ASP A 131 0.79 -11.80 2.32
C ASP A 131 0.46 -10.32 2.07
N LEU A 132 0.76 -9.78 0.87
CA LEU A 132 0.51 -8.40 0.49
C LEU A 132 -0.61 -8.27 -0.54
N GLY A 133 -1.49 -7.31 -0.32
CA GLY A 133 -2.46 -6.84 -1.32
C GLY A 133 -1.91 -5.61 -2.01
N ILE A 134 -1.86 -5.61 -3.34
CA ILE A 134 -1.41 -4.46 -4.13
C ILE A 134 -2.56 -4.00 -5.00
N SER A 135 -3.10 -2.83 -4.68
CA SER A 135 -4.06 -2.12 -5.54
C SER A 135 -3.34 -1.03 -6.32
N THR A 136 -3.54 -1.04 -7.63
CA THR A 136 -3.12 0.05 -8.51
C THR A 136 -4.34 0.63 -9.19
N SER A 137 -4.44 1.95 -9.20
CA SER A 137 -5.50 2.66 -9.89
C SER A 137 -4.97 3.93 -10.55
N VAL A 138 -5.78 4.50 -11.42
CA VAL A 138 -5.40 5.67 -12.21
C VAL A 138 -6.43 6.77 -12.05
N LYS A 139 -5.94 8.00 -11.86
CA LYS A 139 -6.79 9.19 -11.75
C LYS A 139 -7.44 9.50 -13.11
N SER A 140 -8.69 9.99 -13.05
CA SER A 140 -9.45 10.38 -14.24
C SER A 140 -8.75 11.49 -15.04
N GLU A 141 -9.07 11.60 -16.34
CA GLU A 141 -8.52 12.62 -17.25
C GLU A 141 -8.67 14.06 -16.72
N VAL A 142 -9.81 14.36 -16.07
CA VAL A 142 -10.08 15.67 -15.45
C VAL A 142 -9.07 15.98 -14.34
N LEU A 143 -8.61 14.97 -13.61
CA LEU A 143 -7.59 15.14 -12.57
C LEU A 143 -6.18 15.13 -13.16
N LEU A 144 -5.94 14.42 -14.26
CA LEU A 144 -4.68 14.44 -15.02
C LEU A 144 -4.34 15.83 -15.55
N ASP A 145 -5.34 16.53 -16.12
CA ASP A 145 -5.18 17.90 -16.60
C ASP A 145 -4.81 18.89 -15.48
N VAL A 146 -5.14 18.56 -14.23
CA VAL A 146 -4.90 19.40 -13.05
C VAL A 146 -3.62 19.00 -12.31
N LEU A 147 -3.29 17.71 -12.25
CA LEU A 147 -2.21 17.15 -11.42
C LEU A 147 -0.97 16.78 -12.22
N GLY A 148 -1.03 16.83 -13.55
CA GLY A 148 0.08 16.56 -14.47
C GLY A 148 0.29 15.08 -14.78
N GLU A 149 1.49 14.73 -15.24
CA GLU A 149 1.86 13.42 -15.83
C GLU A 149 1.96 12.25 -14.83
N LYS A 150 1.50 12.42 -13.58
CA LYS A 150 1.61 11.40 -12.53
C LYS A 150 0.25 10.83 -12.12
N PRO A 151 -0.45 10.11 -13.02
CA PRO A 151 -1.84 9.74 -12.77
C PRO A 151 -2.04 8.62 -11.75
N PHE A 152 -0.98 7.88 -11.43
CA PHE A 152 -1.17 6.60 -10.76
C PHE A 152 -1.31 6.76 -9.25
N MET A 153 -2.03 5.83 -8.68
CA MET A 153 -2.13 5.58 -7.26
C MET A 153 -1.77 4.12 -7.02
N LEU A 154 -0.96 3.87 -6.00
CA LEU A 154 -0.54 2.55 -5.58
C LEU A 154 -0.81 2.42 -4.09
N THR A 155 -1.55 1.38 -3.73
CA THR A 155 -1.91 1.03 -2.37
C THR A 155 -1.31 -0.33 -2.06
N VAL A 156 -0.49 -0.41 -1.02
CA VAL A 156 0.04 -1.67 -0.49
C VAL A 156 -0.65 -1.96 0.84
N LEU A 157 -1.30 -3.12 0.94
CA LEU A 157 -2.07 -3.57 2.09
C LEU A 157 -1.36 -4.74 2.75
N TYR A 158 -1.19 -4.63 4.06
CA TYR A 158 -0.64 -5.69 4.92
C TYR A 158 -1.73 -6.45 5.68
N ASN A 159 -2.98 -5.95 5.66
CA ASN A 159 -4.12 -6.58 6.32
C ASN A 159 -4.94 -7.42 5.35
N GLU A 160 -4.71 -8.73 5.36
CA GLU A 160 -5.40 -9.71 4.52
C GLU A 160 -6.92 -9.70 4.70
N GLU A 161 -7.42 -9.36 5.89
CA GLU A 161 -8.86 -9.33 6.16
C GLU A 161 -9.60 -8.29 5.31
N ARG A 162 -8.86 -7.32 4.76
CA ARG A 162 -9.39 -6.22 3.96
C ARG A 162 -9.19 -6.40 2.47
N PHE A 163 -8.58 -7.50 2.02
CA PHE A 163 -8.34 -7.72 0.58
C PHE A 163 -9.63 -7.74 -0.24
N ASP A 164 -10.74 -8.21 0.34
CA ASP A 164 -12.03 -8.25 -0.35
C ASP A 164 -12.65 -6.85 -0.54
N GLU A 165 -12.15 -5.80 0.12
CA GLU A 165 -12.56 -4.41 -0.13
C GLU A 165 -12.03 -3.87 -1.48
N PHE A 166 -11.02 -4.54 -2.05
CA PHE A 166 -10.29 -4.10 -3.24
C PHE A 166 -10.48 -5.04 -4.46
N LYS A 167 -11.31 -6.08 -4.35
CA LYS A 167 -11.65 -7.04 -5.43
C LYS A 167 -13.01 -6.73 -6.05
#